data_AF-A0A1G5H0U5-F1
#
_entry.id   AF-A0A1G5H0U5-F1
#
_cell.length_a   1.000
_cell.length_b   1.000
_cell.length_c   1.000
_cell.angle_alpha   90.00
_cell.angle_beta   90.00
_cell.angle_gamma   90.00
#
_symmetry.space_group_name_H-M   'P 1'
#
loop_
_entity.id
_entity.type
_entity.pdbx_description
1 polymer ?
#
loop_
_entity_poly.entity_id
_entity_poly.type
_entity_poly.pdbx_seq_one_letter_code
_entity_poly.pdbx_strand_id
1 'polypeptide(L)'
;MSRMTTAMGNAHRLTRYAMEEASRTGRTELGVEHLFLALTLDEADAGQVLRAAGATIAAAREAVAAEEAAHLAALGAAGAGLAPGPIAVGPSAGWAWSPVAERVLTSPGDGTSAGILRRLLDEPSGAIEALLRRLNMTADDLRARLDAAAGLPPVTTARRRHPLARSAASFVAAPVDETWALVSDPERLPEWEDSVDHVSAAPDGDWVATPRDDVETRPAFRRLSISRTMDADTHHVTWTFRYPDAPKANARRIGLRLEPAAGGTTVHIDYSWERTYRRRRSGLGWMMAPLYRVALAMQVARVGAAIGAAVR
;
A
#
# COMPACT_ATOMS: atom_id res chain seq x y z
N MET A 1 -1.23 1.54 -20.87
CA MET A 1 -2.51 1.15 -20.26
C MET A 1 -3.57 2.16 -20.72
N SER A 2 -4.81 1.74 -20.91
CA SER A 2 -5.90 2.66 -21.30
C SER A 2 -6.27 3.57 -20.13
N ARG A 3 -6.78 4.79 -20.38
CA ARG A 3 -7.26 5.70 -19.32
C ARG A 3 -8.29 5.03 -18.41
N MET A 4 -9.19 4.23 -18.98
CA MET A 4 -10.19 3.48 -18.22
C MET A 4 -9.55 2.46 -17.26
N THR A 5 -8.50 1.75 -17.69
CA THR A 5 -7.80 0.79 -16.83
C THR A 5 -7.06 1.46 -15.69
N THR A 6 -6.50 2.65 -15.91
CA THR A 6 -5.88 3.46 -14.86
C THR A 6 -6.92 3.96 -13.87
N ALA A 7 -8.05 4.50 -14.36
CA ALA A 7 -9.15 4.98 -13.55
C ALA A 7 -9.70 3.89 -12.62
N MET A 8 -9.98 2.70 -13.17
CA MET A 8 -10.45 1.55 -12.39
C MET A 8 -9.43 1.10 -11.35
N GLY A 9 -8.14 1.04 -11.71
CA GLY A 9 -7.08 0.66 -10.77
C GLY A 9 -6.95 1.64 -9.60
N ASN A 10 -6.98 2.94 -9.87
CA ASN A 10 -6.92 3.98 -8.84
C ASN A 10 -8.17 3.99 -7.97
N ALA A 11 -9.36 3.92 -8.57
CA ALA A 11 -10.62 3.90 -7.82
C ALA A 11 -10.71 2.69 -6.88
N HIS A 12 -10.29 1.51 -7.34
CA HIS A 12 -10.26 0.31 -6.52
C HIS A 12 -9.26 0.43 -5.35
N ARG A 13 -8.09 1.03 -5.59
CA ARG A 13 -7.10 1.28 -4.53
C ARG A 13 -7.60 2.28 -3.50
N LEU A 14 -8.12 3.42 -3.92
CA LEU A 14 -8.67 4.44 -3.02
C LEU A 14 -9.88 3.92 -2.24
N THR A 15 -10.74 3.12 -2.87
CA THR A 15 -11.86 2.47 -2.16
C THR A 15 -11.38 1.56 -1.05
N ARG A 16 -10.34 0.75 -1.28
CA ARG A 16 -9.75 -0.07 -0.22
C ARG A 16 -9.27 0.78 0.95
N TYR A 17 -8.48 1.83 0.70
CA TYR A 17 -8.00 2.70 1.76
C TYR A 17 -9.15 3.41 2.50
N ALA A 18 -10.17 3.88 1.78
CA ALA A 18 -11.34 4.49 2.39
C ALA A 18 -12.10 3.51 3.31
N MET A 19 -12.27 2.25 2.88
CA MET A 19 -12.88 1.19 3.71
C MET A 19 -12.05 0.92 4.97
N GLU A 20 -10.72 0.87 4.84
CA GLU A 20 -9.84 0.68 6.00
C GLU A 20 -10.01 1.82 7.01
N GLU A 21 -10.03 3.08 6.55
CA GLU A 21 -10.21 4.24 7.42
C GLU A 21 -11.60 4.31 8.05
N ALA A 22 -12.66 4.03 7.28
CA ALA A 22 -14.03 3.98 7.81
C ALA A 22 -14.19 2.88 8.85
N SER A 23 -13.60 1.70 8.60
CA SER A 23 -13.68 0.54 9.51
C SER A 23 -13.12 0.83 10.89
N ARG A 24 -12.13 1.73 11.01
CA ARG A 24 -11.56 2.12 12.31
C ARG A 24 -12.60 2.74 13.23
N THR A 25 -13.61 3.39 12.68
CA THR A 25 -14.72 3.97 13.47
C THR A 25 -15.99 3.14 13.39
N GLY A 26 -15.90 1.90 12.88
CA GLY A 26 -17.06 1.01 12.72
C GLY A 26 -18.06 1.47 11.66
N ARG A 27 -17.66 2.36 10.74
CA ARG A 27 -18.53 2.88 9.68
C ARG A 27 -18.39 2.06 8.40
N THR A 28 -19.49 1.95 7.67
CA THR A 28 -19.55 1.26 6.37
C THR A 28 -19.95 2.19 5.22
N GLU A 29 -20.43 3.41 5.54
CA GLU A 29 -20.62 4.49 4.58
C GLU A 29 -19.33 5.28 4.39
N LEU A 30 -18.93 5.50 3.14
CA LEU A 30 -17.72 6.19 2.74
C LEU A 30 -18.05 7.61 2.24
N GLY A 31 -17.71 8.60 3.05
CA GLY A 31 -17.84 10.02 2.72
C GLY A 31 -16.65 10.61 1.97
N VAL A 32 -16.71 11.92 1.71
CA VAL A 32 -15.64 12.68 1.03
C VAL A 32 -14.39 12.79 1.90
N GLU A 33 -14.55 12.78 3.22
CA GLU A 33 -13.49 12.69 4.23
C GLU A 33 -12.72 11.37 4.14
N HIS A 34 -13.41 10.25 3.90
CA HIS A 34 -12.76 8.95 3.70
C HIS A 34 -12.00 8.89 2.38
N LEU A 35 -12.52 9.55 1.33
CA LEU A 35 -11.79 9.72 0.07
C LEU A 35 -10.55 10.61 0.26
N PHE A 36 -10.65 11.68 1.05
CA PHE A 36 -9.51 12.53 1.38
C PHE A 36 -8.42 11.75 2.14
N LEU A 37 -8.80 11.01 3.19
CA LEU A 37 -7.88 10.13 3.93
C LEU A 37 -7.23 9.10 3.00
N ALA A 38 -8.01 8.44 2.13
CA ALA A 38 -7.48 7.50 1.14
C ALA A 38 -6.46 8.13 0.19
N LEU A 39 -6.67 9.38 -0.24
CA LEU A 39 -5.71 10.12 -1.07
C LEU A 39 -4.41 10.42 -0.30
N THR A 40 -4.45 10.69 1.01
CA THR A 40 -3.22 10.87 1.82
C THR A 40 -2.38 9.59 1.94
N LEU A 41 -2.97 8.42 1.71
CA LEU A 41 -2.28 7.13 1.67
C LEU A 41 -1.81 6.75 0.26
N ASP A 42 -2.27 7.46 -0.76
CA ASP A 42 -1.96 7.13 -2.14
C ASP A 42 -0.49 7.39 -2.48
N GLU A 43 0.13 6.47 -3.21
CA GLU A 43 1.53 6.61 -3.63
C GLU A 43 1.72 7.55 -4.83
N ALA A 44 0.63 7.85 -5.55
CA ALA A 44 0.67 8.72 -6.73
C ALA A 44 0.73 10.22 -6.34
N ASP A 45 0.84 11.06 -7.37
CA ASP A 45 1.12 12.50 -7.25
C ASP A 45 0.20 13.24 -6.26
N ALA A 46 -1.10 12.89 -6.22
CA ALA A 46 -2.03 13.49 -5.27
C ALA A 46 -1.63 13.28 -3.81
N GLY A 47 -1.32 12.03 -3.44
CA GLY A 47 -0.90 11.72 -2.08
C GLY A 47 0.46 12.31 -1.75
N GLN A 48 1.39 12.34 -2.71
CA GLN A 48 2.67 13.02 -2.52
C GLN A 48 2.50 14.52 -2.28
N VAL A 49 1.67 15.20 -3.08
CA VAL A 49 1.38 16.63 -2.93
C VAL A 49 0.71 16.92 -1.59
N LEU A 50 -0.28 16.13 -1.19
CA LEU A 50 -0.96 16.27 0.11
C LEU A 50 0.05 16.14 1.26
N ARG A 51 0.84 15.07 1.27
CA ARG A 51 1.81 14.84 2.35
C ARG A 51 2.93 15.88 2.37
N ALA A 52 3.41 16.32 1.20
CA ALA A 52 4.37 17.42 1.08
C ALA A 52 3.78 18.79 1.51
N ALA A 53 2.46 18.93 1.49
CA ALA A 53 1.77 20.08 2.07
C ALA A 53 1.57 19.98 3.59
N GLY A 54 1.80 18.82 4.19
CA GLY A 54 1.57 18.55 5.62
C GLY A 54 0.31 17.73 5.92
N ALA A 55 -0.47 17.34 4.91
CA ALA A 55 -1.65 16.48 5.06
C ALA A 55 -1.21 15.02 5.13
N THR A 56 -0.49 14.68 6.20
CA THR A 56 -0.19 13.29 6.54
C THR A 56 -1.46 12.57 6.97
N ILE A 57 -1.48 11.23 6.92
CA ILE A 57 -2.66 10.48 7.37
C ILE A 57 -3.00 10.80 8.84
N ALA A 58 -1.99 10.98 9.71
CA ALA A 58 -2.20 11.32 11.11
C ALA A 58 -2.87 12.69 11.26
N ALA A 59 -2.33 13.72 10.62
CA ALA A 59 -2.90 15.07 10.66
C ALA A 59 -4.31 15.11 10.04
N ALA A 60 -4.53 14.37 8.95
CA ALA A 60 -5.83 14.29 8.31
C ALA A 60 -6.87 13.58 9.20
N ARG A 61 -6.50 12.48 9.88
CA ARG A 61 -7.38 11.80 10.85
C ARG A 61 -7.76 12.73 12.00
N GLU A 62 -6.80 13.46 12.55
CA GLU A 62 -7.05 14.45 13.61
C GLU A 62 -8.00 15.55 13.13
N ALA A 63 -7.81 16.07 11.91
CA ALA A 63 -8.69 17.08 11.33
C ALA A 63 -10.12 16.56 11.14
N VAL A 64 -10.29 15.33 10.64
CA VAL A 64 -11.60 14.67 10.48
C VAL A 64 -12.27 14.47 11.84
N ALA A 65 -11.57 13.90 12.81
CA ALA A 65 -12.12 13.68 14.15
C ALA A 65 -12.55 14.99 14.82
N ALA A 66 -11.79 16.07 14.62
CA ALA A 66 -12.09 17.36 15.20
C ALA A 66 -13.29 18.06 14.52
N GLU A 67 -13.47 17.91 13.20
CA GLU A 67 -14.68 18.36 12.50
C GLU A 67 -15.92 17.60 12.96
N GLU A 68 -15.82 16.27 13.08
CA GLU A 68 -16.92 15.45 13.58
C GLU A 68 -17.30 15.83 15.02
N ALA A 69 -16.31 16.01 15.89
CA ALA A 69 -16.54 16.47 17.25
C ALA A 69 -17.22 17.84 17.30
N ALA A 70 -16.83 18.77 16.44
CA ALA A 70 -17.46 20.09 16.33
C ALA A 70 -18.92 20.00 15.85
N HIS A 71 -19.21 19.16 14.85
CA HIS A 71 -20.57 18.91 14.38
C HIS A 71 -21.45 18.27 15.46
N LEU A 72 -20.95 17.24 16.16
CA LEU A 72 -21.68 16.62 17.26
C LEU A 72 -21.94 17.60 18.41
N ALA A 73 -20.96 18.43 18.76
CA ALA A 73 -21.13 19.47 19.77
C ALA A 73 -22.20 20.50 19.37
N ALA A 74 -22.24 20.92 18.11
CA ALA A 74 -23.28 21.81 17.59
C ALA A 74 -24.69 21.20 17.65
N LEU A 75 -24.78 19.86 17.58
CA LEU A 75 -26.03 19.10 17.76
C LEU A 75 -26.36 18.78 19.23
N GLY A 76 -25.56 19.25 20.19
CA GLY A 76 -25.75 18.98 21.62
C GLY A 76 -25.31 17.59 22.08
N ALA A 77 -24.57 16.85 21.26
CA ALA A 77 -24.06 15.50 21.52
C ALA A 77 -22.55 15.49 21.80
N ALA A 78 -22.05 16.48 22.54
CA ALA A 78 -20.63 16.57 22.89
C ALA A 78 -20.17 15.30 23.62
N GLY A 79 -19.08 14.68 23.14
CA GLY A 79 -18.53 13.44 23.70
C GLY A 79 -19.07 12.14 23.10
N ALA A 80 -20.01 12.19 22.15
CA ALA A 80 -20.53 11.01 21.46
C ALA A 80 -19.62 10.45 20.34
N GLY A 81 -18.34 10.84 20.31
CA GLY A 81 -17.38 10.41 19.30
C GLY A 81 -17.03 8.92 19.42
N LEU A 82 -16.79 8.27 18.27
CA LEU A 82 -16.33 6.88 18.22
C LEU A 82 -14.81 6.83 18.36
N ALA A 83 -14.31 5.98 19.26
CA ALA A 83 -12.89 5.74 19.38
C ALA A 83 -12.39 4.89 18.21
N PRO A 84 -11.23 5.22 17.60
CA PRO A 84 -10.67 4.41 16.53
C PRO A 84 -10.22 3.04 17.06
N GLY A 85 -10.65 1.98 16.40
CA GLY A 85 -10.26 0.60 16.59
C GLY A 85 -9.35 0.07 15.48
N PRO A 86 -9.05 -1.25 15.49
CA PRO A 86 -8.26 -1.90 14.43
C PRO A 86 -8.99 -1.85 13.08
N ILE A 87 -8.23 -1.96 11.99
CA ILE A 87 -8.80 -2.09 10.64
C ILE A 87 -9.57 -3.41 10.56
N ALA A 88 -10.85 -3.34 10.17
CA ALA A 88 -11.74 -4.49 10.06
C ALA A 88 -12.55 -4.44 8.76
N VAL A 89 -11.91 -4.77 7.63
CA VAL A 89 -12.57 -4.79 6.31
C VAL A 89 -13.09 -6.20 6.01
N GLY A 90 -14.36 -6.44 6.33
CA GLY A 90 -15.05 -7.69 6.03
C GLY A 90 -15.78 -7.69 4.68
N PRO A 91 -15.85 -8.84 3.96
CA PRO A 91 -16.55 -8.95 2.68
C PRO A 91 -18.07 -8.74 2.76
N SER A 92 -18.66 -8.86 3.96
CA SER A 92 -20.11 -8.74 4.21
C SER A 92 -20.56 -7.38 4.72
N ALA A 93 -19.67 -6.38 4.87
CA ALA A 93 -19.98 -5.17 5.62
C ALA A 93 -20.89 -4.15 4.88
N GLY A 94 -21.34 -4.45 3.65
CA GLY A 94 -22.29 -3.59 2.93
C GLY A 94 -21.73 -2.20 2.62
N TRP A 95 -20.47 -2.12 2.22
CA TRP A 95 -19.77 -0.87 1.93
C TRP A 95 -20.45 -0.05 0.83
N ALA A 96 -20.71 1.24 1.10
CA ALA A 96 -21.32 2.14 0.15
C ALA A 96 -20.67 3.52 0.19
N TRP A 97 -20.42 4.11 -0.97
CA TRP A 97 -20.05 5.53 -1.05
C TRP A 97 -21.28 6.40 -0.85
N SER A 98 -21.12 7.51 -0.13
CA SER A 98 -22.12 8.58 -0.14
C SER A 98 -22.30 9.11 -1.59
N PRO A 99 -23.50 9.60 -1.96
CA PRO A 99 -23.75 10.07 -3.33
C PRO A 99 -22.79 11.17 -3.81
N VAL A 100 -22.28 12.00 -2.89
CA VAL A 100 -21.30 13.06 -3.19
C VAL A 100 -19.93 12.45 -3.47
N ALA A 101 -19.44 11.58 -2.59
CA ALA A 101 -18.14 10.94 -2.76
C ALA A 101 -18.10 10.02 -3.99
N GLU A 102 -19.19 9.28 -4.25
CA GLU A 102 -19.34 8.47 -5.45
C GLU A 102 -19.23 9.32 -6.72
N ARG A 103 -19.89 10.49 -6.73
CA ARG A 103 -19.81 11.43 -7.85
C ARG A 103 -18.39 11.93 -8.06
N VAL A 104 -17.68 12.33 -7.00
CA VAL A 104 -16.27 12.76 -7.09
C VAL A 104 -15.38 11.64 -7.66
N LEU A 105 -15.58 10.41 -7.18
CA LEU A 105 -14.79 9.25 -7.60
C LEU A 105 -15.02 8.86 -9.06
N THR A 106 -16.28 8.87 -9.50
CA THR A 106 -16.72 8.33 -10.81
C THR A 106 -16.83 9.37 -11.91
N SER A 107 -16.83 10.67 -11.58
CA SER A 107 -16.97 11.75 -12.56
C SER A 107 -15.95 11.63 -13.71
N PRO A 108 -16.36 11.96 -14.96
CA PRO A 108 -15.47 11.90 -16.11
C PRO A 108 -14.18 12.69 -15.88
N GLY A 109 -13.05 12.10 -16.28
CA GLY A 109 -11.73 12.71 -16.13
C GLY A 109 -10.63 11.82 -16.69
N ASP A 110 -9.38 12.16 -16.40
CA ASP A 110 -8.20 11.37 -16.76
C ASP A 110 -8.07 10.07 -15.93
N GLY A 111 -8.83 9.95 -14.84
CA GLY A 111 -8.82 8.81 -13.92
C GLY A 111 -7.59 8.78 -13.01
N THR A 112 -6.81 9.86 -12.97
CA THR A 112 -5.63 9.95 -12.10
C THR A 112 -6.05 10.34 -10.68
N SER A 113 -5.23 9.98 -9.69
CA SER A 113 -5.44 10.44 -8.31
C SER A 113 -5.42 11.97 -8.22
N ALA A 114 -4.59 12.65 -9.03
CA ALA A 114 -4.55 14.10 -9.11
C ALA A 114 -5.85 14.69 -9.67
N GLY A 115 -6.44 14.05 -10.69
CA GLY A 115 -7.75 14.41 -11.21
C GLY A 115 -8.87 14.20 -10.18
N ILE A 116 -8.81 13.12 -9.40
CA ILE A 116 -9.75 12.87 -8.30
C ILE A 116 -9.61 13.94 -7.21
N LEU A 117 -8.37 14.27 -6.80
CA LEU A 117 -8.12 15.33 -5.83
C LEU A 117 -8.64 16.68 -6.30
N ARG A 118 -8.41 17.07 -7.57
CA ARG A 118 -8.97 18.33 -8.11
C ARG A 118 -10.50 18.38 -7.97
N ARG A 119 -11.20 17.30 -8.34
CA ARG A 119 -12.66 17.23 -8.17
C ARG A 119 -13.11 17.26 -6.72
N LEU A 120 -12.32 16.71 -5.81
CA LEU A 120 -12.56 16.77 -4.38
C LEU A 120 -12.40 18.20 -3.84
N LEU A 121 -11.45 18.98 -4.38
CA LEU A 121 -11.24 20.39 -4.04
C LEU A 121 -12.35 21.31 -4.60
N ASP A 122 -13.08 20.86 -5.62
CA ASP A 122 -14.22 21.57 -6.22
C ASP A 122 -15.57 21.14 -5.62
N GLU A 123 -15.55 20.28 -4.60
CA GLU A 123 -16.75 19.73 -3.97
C GLU A 123 -17.52 20.83 -3.19
N PRO A 124 -18.82 21.05 -3.46
CA PRO A 124 -19.54 22.24 -3.00
C PRO A 124 -20.09 22.16 -1.56
N SER A 125 -20.02 21.01 -0.87
CA SER A 125 -20.56 20.88 0.50
C SER A 125 -19.79 21.68 1.54
N GLY A 126 -18.55 22.09 1.22
CA GLY A 126 -17.65 22.77 2.15
C GLY A 126 -16.97 21.84 3.16
N ALA A 127 -17.25 20.54 3.15
CA ALA A 127 -16.62 19.57 4.05
C ALA A 127 -15.10 19.52 3.86
N ILE A 128 -14.65 19.45 2.60
CA ILE A 128 -13.21 19.43 2.28
C ILE A 128 -12.55 20.77 2.61
N GLU A 129 -13.22 21.90 2.34
CA GLU A 129 -12.70 23.22 2.70
C GLU A 129 -12.53 23.38 4.23
N ALA A 130 -13.46 22.83 5.02
CA ALA A 130 -13.33 22.81 6.48
C ALA A 130 -12.12 21.97 6.94
N LEU A 131 -11.91 20.79 6.36
CA LEU A 131 -10.73 19.96 6.64
C LEU A 131 -9.42 20.67 6.26
N LEU A 132 -9.36 21.30 5.09
CA LEU A 132 -8.18 22.03 4.64
C LEU A 132 -7.85 23.20 5.57
N ARG A 133 -8.85 23.95 6.04
CA ARG A 133 -8.64 25.04 7.02
C ARG A 133 -8.02 24.52 8.31
N ARG A 134 -8.44 23.36 8.83
CA ARG A 134 -7.81 22.75 10.01
C ARG A 134 -6.36 22.35 9.79
N LEU A 135 -6.04 21.92 8.57
CA LEU A 135 -4.69 21.56 8.16
C LEU A 135 -3.84 22.80 7.80
N ASN A 136 -4.37 24.02 7.94
CA ASN A 136 -3.76 25.28 7.53
C ASN A 136 -3.40 25.29 6.03
N MET A 137 -4.32 24.78 5.20
CA MET A 137 -4.18 24.70 3.75
C MET A 137 -5.34 25.37 3.03
N THR A 138 -5.11 25.74 1.78
CA THR A 138 -6.16 26.19 0.86
C THR A 138 -6.25 25.26 -0.35
N ALA A 139 -7.42 25.22 -0.99
CA ALA A 139 -7.61 24.47 -2.21
C ALA A 139 -6.73 24.99 -3.35
N ASP A 140 -6.53 26.32 -3.43
CA ASP A 140 -5.70 26.95 -4.46
C ASP A 140 -4.22 26.60 -4.31
N ASP A 141 -3.70 26.56 -3.08
CA ASP A 141 -2.32 26.11 -2.83
C ASP A 141 -2.09 24.67 -3.29
N LEU A 142 -3.07 23.79 -3.03
CA LEU A 142 -2.99 22.40 -3.46
C LEU A 142 -3.09 22.27 -4.99
N ARG A 143 -3.95 23.05 -5.64
CA ARG A 143 -4.02 23.10 -7.12
C ARG A 143 -2.68 23.54 -7.72
N ALA A 144 -2.09 24.61 -7.20
CA ALA A 144 -0.79 25.10 -7.66
C ALA A 144 0.31 24.04 -7.50
N ARG A 145 0.32 23.31 -6.38
CA ARG A 145 1.27 22.19 -6.16
C ARG A 145 1.03 21.02 -7.11
N LEU A 146 -0.22 20.67 -7.42
CA LEU A 146 -0.55 19.63 -8.39
C LEU A 146 -0.10 20.01 -9.81
N ASP A 147 -0.24 21.27 -10.18
CA ASP A 147 0.22 21.77 -11.49
C ASP A 147 1.74 21.77 -11.58
N ALA A 148 2.44 22.18 -10.51
CA ALA A 148 3.89 22.10 -10.42
C ALA A 148 4.39 20.65 -10.51
N ALA A 149 3.73 19.71 -9.83
CA ALA A 149 4.06 18.29 -9.88
C ALA A 149 3.85 17.69 -11.28
N ALA A 150 2.76 18.06 -11.96
CA ALA A 150 2.47 17.60 -13.33
C ALA A 150 3.51 18.09 -14.37
N GLY A 151 4.21 19.19 -14.08
CA GLY A 151 5.29 19.71 -14.91
C GLY A 151 6.63 18.96 -14.76
N LEU A 152 6.77 18.08 -13.77
CA LEU A 152 8.00 17.33 -13.56
C LEU A 152 8.13 16.19 -14.58
N PRO A 153 9.34 15.96 -15.13
CA PRO A 153 9.56 14.83 -16.02
C PRO A 153 9.34 13.51 -15.27
N PRO A 154 8.74 12.49 -15.90
CA PRO A 154 8.53 11.21 -15.27
C PRO A 154 9.89 10.59 -14.90
N VAL A 155 10.02 10.13 -13.65
CA VAL A 155 11.22 9.42 -13.20
C VAL A 155 11.32 8.09 -13.93
N THR A 156 12.17 8.02 -14.95
CA THR A 156 12.46 6.79 -15.69
C THR A 156 13.53 5.99 -14.96
N THR A 157 13.12 5.09 -14.07
CA THR A 157 14.03 4.05 -13.56
C THR A 157 14.28 3.02 -14.67
N ALA A 158 15.44 3.11 -15.34
CA ALA A 158 15.87 2.17 -16.38
C ALA A 158 16.30 0.82 -15.77
N ARG A 159 15.36 0.03 -15.25
CA ARG A 159 15.65 -1.32 -14.75
C ARG A 159 15.44 -2.36 -15.84
N ARG A 160 16.43 -3.25 -16.05
CA ARG A 160 16.33 -4.34 -17.03
C ARG A 160 15.12 -5.22 -16.71
N ARG A 161 14.18 -5.30 -17.64
CA ARG A 161 12.98 -6.13 -17.53
C ARG A 161 13.37 -7.61 -17.59
N HIS A 162 13.36 -8.30 -16.45
CA HIS A 162 13.48 -9.75 -16.40
C HIS A 162 12.07 -10.38 -16.27
N PRO A 163 11.71 -11.44 -17.01
CA PRO A 163 10.36 -12.02 -16.97
C PRO A 163 10.00 -12.62 -15.61
N LEU A 164 11.01 -12.94 -14.79
CA LEU A 164 10.85 -13.49 -13.45
C LEU A 164 11.25 -12.50 -12.34
N ALA A 165 11.37 -11.21 -12.66
CA ALA A 165 11.61 -10.17 -11.65
C ALA A 165 10.73 -8.96 -11.88
N ARG A 166 10.34 -8.30 -10.80
CA ARG A 166 9.57 -7.07 -10.84
C ARG A 166 10.00 -6.18 -9.69
N SER A 167 10.09 -4.88 -10.00
CA SER A 167 10.30 -3.85 -8.99
C SER A 167 9.08 -2.93 -8.93
N ALA A 168 8.77 -2.44 -7.74
CA ALA A 168 7.82 -1.35 -7.53
C ALA A 168 8.28 -0.50 -6.33
N ALA A 169 7.72 0.69 -6.20
CA ALA A 169 7.77 1.46 -4.98
C ALA A 169 6.37 1.45 -4.36
N SER A 170 6.30 1.46 -3.03
CA SER A 170 5.05 1.64 -2.30
C SER A 170 5.23 2.61 -1.14
N PHE A 171 4.24 3.46 -0.91
CA PHE A 171 4.25 4.38 0.22
C PHE A 171 3.68 3.71 1.47
N VAL A 172 4.37 3.90 2.60
CA VAL A 172 3.98 3.40 3.91
C VAL A 172 3.90 4.58 4.86
N ALA A 173 2.75 4.75 5.51
CA ALA A 173 2.47 5.88 6.39
C ALA A 173 3.02 5.68 7.81
N ALA A 174 4.29 5.29 7.91
CA ALA A 174 5.03 5.14 9.16
C ALA A 174 6.47 5.65 8.99
N PRO A 175 7.14 6.05 10.09
CA PRO A 175 8.55 6.43 10.06
C PRO A 175 9.46 5.33 9.51
N VAL A 176 10.62 5.73 9.00
CA VAL A 176 11.59 4.79 8.40
C VAL A 176 12.08 3.76 9.41
N ASP A 177 12.30 4.18 10.67
CA ASP A 177 12.82 3.31 11.73
C ASP A 177 11.79 2.24 12.13
N GLU A 178 10.51 2.61 12.22
CA GLU A 178 9.42 1.69 12.51
C GLU A 178 9.20 0.69 11.36
N THR A 179 9.22 1.21 10.12
CA THR A 179 9.11 0.37 8.93
C THR A 179 10.30 -0.59 8.83
N TRP A 180 11.52 -0.12 9.14
CA TRP A 180 12.73 -0.93 9.18
C TRP A 180 12.65 -2.02 10.25
N ALA A 181 12.18 -1.68 11.46
CA ALA A 181 11.96 -2.65 12.53
C ALA A 181 10.97 -3.76 12.11
N LEU A 182 9.91 -3.43 11.37
CA LEU A 182 8.98 -4.42 10.81
C LEU A 182 9.66 -5.33 9.77
N VAL A 183 10.28 -4.74 8.74
CA VAL A 183 10.70 -5.52 7.55
C VAL A 183 12.04 -6.24 7.73
N SER A 184 12.83 -5.83 8.73
CA SER A 184 14.11 -6.45 9.02
C SER A 184 14.01 -7.61 10.02
N ASP A 185 12.99 -7.65 10.89
CA ASP A 185 12.85 -8.65 11.95
C ASP A 185 12.25 -9.99 11.43
N PRO A 186 12.92 -11.14 11.63
CA PRO A 186 12.38 -12.45 11.24
C PRO A 186 11.12 -12.85 11.99
N GLU A 187 10.92 -12.43 13.24
CA GLU A 187 9.72 -12.79 14.02
C GLU A 187 8.48 -12.06 13.52
N ARG A 188 8.67 -10.87 12.92
CA ARG A 188 7.62 -10.04 12.32
C ARG A 188 7.35 -10.36 10.85
N LEU A 189 8.10 -11.30 10.26
CA LEU A 189 7.91 -11.74 8.88
C LEU A 189 6.46 -12.21 8.59
N PRO A 190 5.76 -12.95 9.48
CA PRO A 190 4.37 -13.35 9.25
C PRO A 190 3.37 -12.19 9.15
N GLU A 191 3.72 -11.00 9.67
CA GLU A 191 2.83 -9.82 9.63
C GLU A 191 2.66 -9.26 8.21
N TRP A 192 3.63 -9.48 7.33
CA TRP A 192 3.63 -8.90 5.98
C TRP A 192 3.94 -9.88 4.85
N GLU A 193 4.45 -11.07 5.15
CA GLU A 193 4.74 -12.13 4.17
C GLU A 193 3.70 -13.25 4.28
N ASP A 194 2.70 -13.21 3.40
CA ASP A 194 1.53 -14.10 3.41
C ASP A 194 1.84 -15.61 3.40
N SER A 195 2.98 -16.03 2.83
CA SER A 195 3.29 -17.46 2.74
C SER A 195 4.01 -18.01 3.97
N VAL A 196 4.24 -17.17 4.98
CA VAL A 196 4.85 -17.53 6.25
C VAL A 196 3.80 -17.41 7.35
N ASP A 197 3.61 -18.49 8.10
CA ASP A 197 2.73 -18.49 9.26
C ASP A 197 3.52 -18.34 10.55
N HIS A 198 4.56 -19.16 10.71
CA HIS A 198 5.47 -19.10 11.84
C HIS A 198 6.91 -19.21 11.39
N VAL A 199 7.82 -18.52 12.07
CA VAL A 199 9.26 -18.55 11.83
C VAL A 199 9.97 -19.07 13.07
N SER A 200 10.88 -20.01 12.88
CA SER A 200 11.73 -20.59 13.92
C SER A 200 13.20 -20.52 13.53
N ALA A 201 14.09 -20.33 14.51
CA ALA A 201 15.53 -20.35 14.26
C ALA A 201 16.01 -21.76 13.92
N ALA A 202 16.79 -21.89 12.85
CA ALA A 202 17.47 -23.13 12.51
C ALA A 202 18.83 -23.21 13.24
N PRO A 203 19.35 -24.43 13.50
CA PRO A 203 20.67 -24.62 14.13
C PRO A 203 21.83 -23.97 13.35
N ASP A 204 21.66 -23.83 12.03
CA ASP A 204 22.71 -23.35 11.12
C ASP A 204 22.74 -21.81 10.97
N GLY A 205 21.90 -21.09 11.73
CA GLY A 205 21.80 -19.62 11.71
C GLY A 205 20.82 -19.03 10.69
N ASP A 206 20.27 -19.87 9.80
CA ASP A 206 19.12 -19.55 8.96
C ASP A 206 17.80 -19.73 9.74
N TRP A 207 16.66 -19.42 9.11
CA TRP A 207 15.34 -19.67 9.70
C TRP A 207 14.56 -20.73 8.92
N VAL A 208 13.69 -21.45 9.62
CA VAL A 208 12.70 -22.36 9.03
C VAL A 208 11.32 -21.81 9.31
N ALA A 209 10.52 -21.68 8.26
CA ALA A 209 9.12 -21.31 8.38
C ALA A 209 8.18 -22.43 7.98
N THR A 210 7.01 -22.45 8.63
CA THR A 210 5.85 -23.21 8.20
C THR A 210 5.00 -22.33 7.28
N PRO A 211 4.56 -22.87 6.13
CA PRO A 211 3.61 -22.17 5.28
C PRO A 211 2.24 -22.09 5.97
N ARG A 212 1.46 -21.06 5.64
CA ARG A 212 0.08 -20.91 6.12
C ARG A 212 -0.82 -22.04 5.62
N ASP A 213 -1.72 -22.50 6.48
CA ASP A 213 -2.57 -23.70 6.31
C ASP A 213 -3.52 -23.66 5.08
N ASP A 214 -3.74 -22.48 4.50
CA ASP A 214 -4.63 -22.28 3.34
C ASP A 214 -4.04 -22.79 2.01
N VAL A 215 -2.78 -23.22 2.03
CA VAL A 215 -2.16 -23.90 0.89
C VAL A 215 -2.14 -25.40 1.20
N GLU A 216 -2.98 -26.16 0.49
CA GLU A 216 -2.93 -27.62 0.38
C GLU A 216 -1.57 -28.03 -0.25
N THR A 217 -0.51 -27.86 0.52
CA THR A 217 0.87 -27.89 0.04
C THR A 217 1.28 -29.34 -0.04
N ARG A 218 1.64 -29.77 -1.26
CA ARG A 218 2.34 -31.03 -1.47
C ARG A 218 3.49 -31.13 -0.45
N PRO A 219 3.79 -32.32 0.09
CA PRO A 219 4.77 -32.49 1.16
C PRO A 219 6.11 -31.77 0.92
N ALA A 220 6.55 -31.69 -0.33
CA ALA A 220 7.78 -31.02 -0.76
C ALA A 220 7.81 -29.49 -0.57
N PHE A 221 6.69 -28.83 -0.23
CA PHE A 221 6.60 -27.39 0.02
C PHE A 221 6.29 -27.04 1.48
N ARG A 222 6.26 -28.03 2.38
CA ARG A 222 5.92 -27.83 3.80
C ARG A 222 7.04 -27.18 4.61
N ARG A 223 8.28 -27.28 4.14
CA ARG A 223 9.44 -26.69 4.78
C ARG A 223 9.95 -25.54 3.94
N LEU A 224 10.02 -24.36 4.53
CA LEU A 224 10.58 -23.16 3.91
C LEU A 224 11.86 -22.78 4.65
N SER A 225 12.99 -22.77 3.95
CA SER A 225 14.24 -22.21 4.47
C SER A 225 14.33 -20.74 4.08
N ILE A 226 14.67 -19.90 5.06
CA ILE A 226 14.72 -18.46 4.93
C ILE A 226 16.11 -18.01 5.33
N SER A 227 16.72 -17.17 4.48
CA SER A 227 17.94 -16.47 4.81
C SER A 227 17.79 -14.97 4.53
N ARG A 228 18.55 -14.17 5.27
CA ARG A 228 18.47 -12.72 5.27
C ARG A 228 19.85 -12.12 5.13
N THR A 229 19.98 -11.14 4.25
CA THR A 229 21.14 -10.24 4.18
C THR A 229 20.65 -8.82 4.38
N MET A 230 21.32 -8.05 5.24
CA MET A 230 20.95 -6.67 5.52
C MET A 230 22.15 -5.74 5.40
N ASP A 231 21.85 -4.52 5.03
CA ASP A 231 22.71 -3.35 5.13
C ASP A 231 21.90 -2.28 5.89
N ALA A 232 22.26 -2.08 7.16
CA ALA A 232 21.55 -1.18 8.05
C ALA A 232 21.75 0.29 7.66
N ASP A 233 22.94 0.64 7.14
CA ASP A 233 23.28 2.03 6.78
C ASP A 233 22.44 2.52 5.60
N THR A 234 22.07 1.61 4.69
CA THR A 234 21.24 1.93 3.53
C THR A 234 19.77 1.51 3.68
N HIS A 235 19.36 1.06 4.87
CA HIS A 235 18.05 0.48 5.15
C HIS A 235 17.59 -0.50 4.07
N HIS A 236 18.49 -1.43 3.71
CA HIS A 236 18.26 -2.43 2.69
C HIS A 236 18.29 -3.83 3.30
N VAL A 237 17.19 -4.55 3.18
CA VAL A 237 17.09 -5.95 3.58
C VAL A 237 16.71 -6.81 2.38
N THR A 238 17.36 -7.96 2.24
CA THR A 238 17.00 -8.98 1.25
C THR A 238 16.68 -10.28 1.96
N TRP A 239 15.48 -10.79 1.69
CA TRP A 239 14.99 -12.08 2.12
C TRP A 239 15.05 -13.09 0.97
N THR A 240 15.60 -14.27 1.23
CA THR A 240 15.66 -15.39 0.28
C THR A 240 14.93 -16.59 0.86
N PHE A 241 14.00 -17.13 0.08
CA PHE A 241 13.14 -18.24 0.46
C PHE A 241 13.40 -19.43 -0.46
N ARG A 242 13.64 -20.61 0.13
CA ARG A 242 13.97 -21.85 -0.58
C ARG A 242 13.18 -23.03 -0.01
N TYR A 243 12.85 -23.97 -0.89
CA TYR A 243 12.21 -25.23 -0.49
C TYR A 243 13.28 -26.35 -0.49
N PRO A 244 13.83 -26.74 0.67
CA PRO A 244 14.85 -27.80 0.74
C PRO A 244 14.35 -29.13 0.17
N ASP A 245 13.08 -29.46 0.37
CA ASP A 245 12.46 -30.71 -0.10
C ASP A 245 12.03 -30.66 -1.58
N ALA A 246 12.20 -29.51 -2.24
CA ALA A 246 11.93 -29.31 -3.66
C ALA A 246 13.09 -28.56 -4.34
N PRO A 247 14.27 -29.19 -4.55
CA PRO A 247 15.47 -28.52 -5.07
C PRO A 247 15.30 -27.96 -6.50
N LYS A 248 14.30 -28.45 -7.25
CA LYS A 248 13.93 -27.94 -8.58
C LYS A 248 12.96 -26.75 -8.55
N ALA A 249 12.42 -26.40 -7.37
CA ALA A 249 11.57 -25.22 -7.22
C ALA A 249 12.41 -23.94 -7.30
N ASN A 250 11.82 -22.87 -7.82
CA ASN A 250 12.49 -21.58 -7.84
C ASN A 250 12.65 -21.05 -6.41
N ALA A 251 13.79 -20.42 -6.12
CA ALA A 251 13.95 -19.62 -4.92
C ALA A 251 13.23 -18.28 -5.12
N ARG A 252 12.55 -17.79 -4.09
CA ARG A 252 11.95 -16.46 -4.09
C ARG A 252 12.89 -15.50 -3.38
N ARG A 253 13.13 -14.33 -3.97
CA ARG A 253 13.94 -13.27 -3.37
C ARG A 253 13.16 -11.98 -3.32
N ILE A 254 13.11 -11.36 -2.15
CA ILE A 254 12.44 -10.09 -1.88
C ILE A 254 13.49 -9.13 -1.30
N GLY A 255 13.89 -8.13 -2.08
CA GLY A 255 14.70 -7.00 -1.63
C GLY A 255 13.79 -5.84 -1.26
N LEU A 256 14.05 -5.20 -0.12
CA LEU A 256 13.30 -4.05 0.40
C LEU A 256 14.31 -2.97 0.75
N ARG A 257 14.18 -1.80 0.12
CA ARG A 257 15.02 -0.64 0.38
C ARG A 257 14.14 0.53 0.78
N LEU A 258 14.40 1.10 1.95
CA LEU A 258 13.59 2.15 2.53
C LEU A 258 14.21 3.52 2.28
N GLU A 259 13.36 4.48 1.90
CA GLU A 259 13.74 5.90 1.78
C GLU A 259 12.74 6.76 2.55
N PRO A 260 13.20 7.72 3.37
CA PRO A 260 12.30 8.69 4.00
C PRO A 260 11.48 9.45 2.95
N ALA A 261 10.19 9.65 3.23
CA ALA A 261 9.27 10.39 2.38
C ALA A 261 8.42 11.36 3.21
N ALA A 262 7.83 12.38 2.56
CA ALA A 262 6.90 13.26 3.26
C ALA A 262 5.76 12.44 3.88
N GLY A 263 5.61 12.53 5.20
CA GLY A 263 4.56 11.82 5.95
C GLY A 263 4.75 10.30 6.12
N GLY A 264 5.93 9.74 5.80
CA GLY A 264 6.18 8.31 5.99
C GLY A 264 7.45 7.81 5.29
N THR A 265 7.35 6.63 4.67
CA THR A 265 8.49 5.93 4.06
C THR A 265 8.11 5.40 2.67
N THR A 266 9.01 5.55 1.70
CA THR A 266 8.93 4.87 0.41
C THR A 266 9.66 3.54 0.50
N VAL A 267 8.95 2.44 0.31
CA VAL A 267 9.50 1.09 0.25
C VAL A 267 9.72 0.69 -1.20
N HIS A 268 10.98 0.56 -1.61
CA HIS A 268 11.33 0.01 -2.91
C HIS A 268 11.42 -1.51 -2.80
N ILE A 269 10.52 -2.20 -3.51
CA ILE A 269 10.35 -3.64 -3.46
C ILE A 269 10.94 -4.24 -4.73
N ASP A 270 11.92 -5.12 -4.57
CA ASP A 270 12.55 -5.92 -5.61
C ASP A 270 12.19 -7.39 -5.43
N TYR A 271 11.25 -7.88 -6.24
CA TYR A 271 10.77 -9.26 -6.14
C TYR A 271 11.28 -10.08 -7.33
N SER A 272 11.81 -11.26 -7.07
CA SER A 272 12.22 -12.18 -8.13
C SER A 272 12.07 -13.66 -7.80
N TRP A 273 11.90 -14.45 -8.85
CA TRP A 273 12.03 -15.90 -8.80
C TRP A 273 13.35 -16.30 -9.46
N GLU A 274 14.30 -16.74 -8.63
CA GLU A 274 15.60 -17.23 -9.05
C GLU A 274 15.52 -18.74 -9.30
N ARG A 275 15.97 -19.16 -10.48
CA ARG A 275 16.00 -20.59 -10.82
C ARG A 275 17.18 -21.23 -10.11
N THR A 276 16.92 -22.24 -9.31
CA THR A 276 17.94 -23.01 -8.58
C THR A 276 18.64 -24.05 -9.45
N TYR A 277 18.15 -24.30 -10.68
CA TYR A 277 18.69 -25.32 -11.58
C TYR A 277 18.81 -24.83 -13.04
N ARG A 278 19.81 -25.34 -13.77
CA ARG A 278 20.00 -25.07 -15.21
C ARG A 278 19.09 -25.97 -16.05
N ARG A 279 17.99 -25.43 -16.59
CA ARG A 279 17.18 -26.09 -17.63
C ARG A 279 17.66 -25.69 -19.03
N ARG A 280 17.62 -26.61 -20.01
CA ARG A 280 17.70 -26.23 -21.44
C ARG A 280 16.62 -25.18 -21.73
N ARG A 281 16.98 -24.11 -22.46
CA ARG A 281 16.04 -23.05 -22.87
C ARG A 281 14.88 -23.68 -23.63
N SER A 282 13.72 -23.78 -22.98
CA SER A 282 12.48 -24.24 -23.59
C SER A 282 11.69 -23.02 -24.03
N GLY A 283 11.20 -23.03 -25.28
CA GLY A 283 10.36 -21.96 -25.84
C GLY A 283 9.07 -21.71 -25.04
N LEU A 284 8.62 -22.70 -24.25
CA LEU A 284 7.46 -22.59 -23.37
C LEU A 284 7.62 -21.48 -22.30
N GLY A 285 8.85 -21.20 -21.87
CA GLY A 285 9.12 -20.15 -20.88
C GLY A 285 8.84 -18.73 -21.40
N TRP A 286 8.91 -18.51 -22.72
CA TRP A 286 8.56 -17.22 -23.33
C TRP A 286 7.04 -17.06 -23.46
N MET A 287 6.31 -18.13 -23.80
CA MET A 287 4.85 -18.13 -23.86
C MET A 287 4.20 -17.81 -22.50
N MET A 288 4.78 -18.30 -21.41
CA MET A 288 4.28 -18.06 -20.05
C MET A 288 4.71 -16.72 -19.44
N ALA A 289 5.60 -15.98 -20.11
CA ALA A 289 6.15 -14.73 -19.57
C ALA A 289 5.08 -13.67 -19.24
N PRO A 290 4.00 -13.47 -20.02
CA PRO A 290 2.92 -12.57 -19.64
C PRO A 290 2.23 -12.97 -18.34
N LEU A 291 1.94 -14.28 -18.15
CA LEU A 291 1.31 -14.78 -16.93
C LEU A 291 2.21 -14.57 -15.71
N TYR A 292 3.51 -14.87 -15.83
CA TYR A 292 4.46 -14.63 -14.74
C TYR A 292 4.58 -13.15 -14.38
N ARG A 293 4.52 -12.25 -15.37
CA ARG A 293 4.53 -10.80 -15.11
C ARG A 293 3.31 -10.33 -14.33
N VAL A 294 2.13 -10.88 -14.62
CA VAL A 294 0.90 -10.57 -13.88
C VAL A 294 1.00 -11.13 -12.46
N ALA A 295 1.41 -12.39 -12.29
CA ALA A 295 1.59 -13.00 -10.97
C ALA A 295 2.58 -12.21 -10.10
N LEU A 296 3.74 -11.82 -10.66
CA LEU A 296 4.72 -10.98 -9.96
C LEU A 296 4.19 -9.58 -9.65
N ALA A 297 3.34 -9.01 -10.50
CA ALA A 297 2.69 -7.72 -10.21
C ALA A 297 1.76 -7.83 -9.00
N MET A 298 0.96 -8.89 -8.92
CA MET A 298 0.08 -9.13 -7.78
C MET A 298 0.88 -9.38 -6.50
N GLN A 299 1.98 -10.16 -6.57
CA GLN A 299 2.85 -10.44 -5.42
C GLN A 299 3.50 -9.18 -4.86
N VAL A 300 4.09 -8.33 -5.72
CA VAL A 300 4.71 -7.07 -5.28
C VAL A 300 3.67 -6.11 -4.68
N ALA A 301 2.50 -5.98 -5.30
CA ALA A 301 1.42 -5.12 -4.80
C ALA A 301 0.93 -5.59 -3.41
N ARG A 302 0.84 -6.90 -3.22
CA ARG A 302 0.45 -7.52 -1.94
C ARG A 302 1.47 -7.25 -0.83
N VAL A 303 2.76 -7.42 -1.11
CA VAL A 303 3.84 -7.13 -0.14
C VAL A 303 3.76 -5.66 0.31
N GLY A 304 3.65 -4.71 -0.63
CA GLY A 304 3.52 -3.29 -0.30
C GLY A 304 2.29 -2.99 0.56
N ALA A 305 1.12 -3.56 0.20
CA ALA A 305 -0.10 -3.40 0.97
C ALA A 305 -0.02 -4.01 2.38
N ALA A 306 0.60 -5.19 2.52
CA ALA A 306 0.74 -5.88 3.80
C ALA A 306 1.69 -5.14 4.75
N ILE A 307 2.84 -4.67 4.25
CA ILE A 307 3.77 -3.82 5.02
C ILE A 307 3.03 -2.56 5.50
N GLY A 308 2.30 -1.89 4.60
CA GLY A 308 1.55 -0.68 4.94
C GLY A 308 0.39 -0.90 5.91
N ALA A 309 -0.17 -2.11 5.98
CA ALA A 309 -1.20 -2.47 6.95
C ALA A 309 -0.60 -2.81 8.33
N ALA A 310 0.56 -3.47 8.37
CA ALA A 310 1.21 -3.92 9.61
C ALA A 310 1.77 -2.79 10.49
N VAL A 311 2.07 -1.62 9.93
CA VAL A 311 2.58 -0.45 10.67
C VAL A 311 1.54 0.66 10.91
N ARG A 312 0.26 0.45 10.59
CA ARG A 312 -0.80 1.48 10.66
C ARG A 312 -1.87 1.15 11.70
#